data_AF-A0A8S8Z068-F1
#
_entry.id   AF-A0A8S8Z068-F1
#
_cell.length_a   1.000
_cell.length_b   1.000
_cell.length_c   1.000
_cell.angle_alpha   90.00
_cell.angle_beta   90.00
_cell.angle_gamma   90.00
#
_symmetry.space_group_name_H-M   'P 1'
#
loop_
_entity.id
_entity.type
_entity.pdbx_description
1 polymer ?
#
loop_
_entity_poly.entity_id
_entity_poly.type
_entity_poly.pdbx_seq_one_letter_code
_entity_poly.pdbx_strand_id
1 'polypeptide(L)' 'MMITHDLGVIAETCDAVSVMYAGSVVETGSLEQVLGSPRMPYTIGLLHSIPRIKEEGEARTDPTNHSRPSPRSEHRV' A
#
# COMPACT_ATOMS: atom_id res chain seq x y z
N MET A 1 -22.00 5.23 7.28
CA MET A 1 -21.80 3.96 6.56
C MET A 1 -21.30 4.29 5.16
N MET A 2 -20.12 3.78 4.80
CA MET A 2 -19.43 4.05 3.54
C MET A 2 -19.21 2.74 2.77
N ILE A 3 -19.26 2.78 1.43
CA ILE A 3 -18.99 1.64 0.56
C ILE A 3 -18.00 2.09 -0.50
N THR A 4 -16.83 1.44 -0.56
CA THR A 4 -15.78 1.72 -1.55
C THR A 4 -14.94 0.46 -1.79
N HIS A 5 -14.22 0.47 -2.91
CA HIS A 5 -13.21 -0.54 -3.24
C HIS A 5 -11.80 -0.13 -2.80
N ASP A 6 -11.62 1.12 -2.37
CA ASP A 6 -10.34 1.68 -1.94
C ASP A 6 -10.15 1.45 -0.43
N LEU A 7 -9.25 0.52 -0.10
CA LEU A 7 -8.90 0.23 1.30
C LEU A 7 -8.06 1.35 1.95
N GLY A 8 -7.34 2.18 1.18
CA GLY A 8 -6.60 3.32 1.73
C GLY A 8 -7.54 4.38 2.27
N VAL A 9 -8.60 4.70 1.54
CA VAL A 9 -9.65 5.62 2.02
C VAL A 9 -10.34 5.06 3.26
N ILE A 10 -10.64 3.76 3.29
CA ILE A 10 -11.24 3.11 4.46
C ILE A 10 -10.29 3.19 5.66
N ALA A 11 -8.99 2.99 5.44
CA ALA A 11 -7.99 2.98 6.51
C ALA A 11 -7.88 4.32 7.25
N GLU A 12 -8.17 5.44 6.58
CA GLU A 12 -8.12 6.77 7.19
C GLU A 12 -9.45 7.21 7.82
N THR A 13 -10.58 6.62 7.42
CA THR A 13 -11.91 7.21 7.67
C THR A 13 -12.88 6.33 8.47
N CYS A 14 -12.60 5.02 8.62
CA CYS A 14 -13.55 4.06 9.18
C CYS A 14 -12.96 3.27 10.36
N ASP A 15 -13.75 3.09 11.42
CA ASP A 15 -13.36 2.26 12.58
C ASP A 15 -13.57 0.76 12.36
N ALA A 16 -14.55 0.40 11.53
CA ALA A 16 -14.96 -0.97 11.27
C ALA A 16 -15.30 -1.17 9.78
N VAL A 17 -15.10 -2.41 9.30
CA VAL A 17 -15.27 -2.76 7.89
C VAL A 17 -15.98 -4.10 7.73
N SER A 18 -16.78 -4.22 6.67
CA SER A 18 -17.32 -5.49 6.18
C SER A 18 -16.92 -5.70 4.74
N VAL A 19 -16.31 -6.84 4.45
CA VAL A 19 -15.90 -7.27 3.12
C VAL A 19 -16.99 -8.15 2.52
N MET A 20 -17.36 -7.88 1.28
CA MET A 20 -18.35 -8.65 0.54
C MET A 20 -17.71 -9.38 -0.64
N TYR A 21 -18.24 -10.57 -0.93
CA TYR A 21 -17.93 -11.32 -2.14
C TYR A 21 -19.19 -12.05 -2.62
N ALA A 22 -19.45 -12.04 -3.93
CA ALA A 22 -20.61 -12.67 -4.54
C ALA A 22 -21.96 -12.32 -3.85
N GLY A 23 -22.12 -11.05 -3.44
CA GLY A 23 -23.33 -10.56 -2.78
C GLY A 23 -23.49 -10.96 -1.31
N SER A 24 -22.50 -11.64 -0.71
CA SER A 24 -22.51 -12.04 0.70
C SER A 24 -21.40 -11.35 1.49
N VAL A 25 -21.69 -10.99 2.74
CA VAL A 25 -20.64 -10.54 3.68
C VAL A 25 -19.78 -11.75 4.03
N VAL A 26 -18.49 -11.67 3.72
CA VAL A 26 -17.53 -12.76 3.96
C VAL A 26 -16.68 -12.51 5.20
N GLU A 27 -16.42 -11.25 5.54
CA GLU A 27 -15.63 -10.90 6.73
C GLU A 27 -16.11 -9.56 7.31
N THR A 28 -16.19 -9.48 8.64
CA THR A 28 -16.52 -8.25 9.37
C THR A 28 -15.66 -8.16 10.62
N GLY A 29 -15.19 -6.96 10.96
CA GLY A 29 -14.41 -6.71 12.17
C GLY A 29 -13.95 -5.26 12.28
N SER A 30 -13.12 -4.98 13.28
CA SER A 30 -12.42 -3.69 13.32
C SER A 30 -11.46 -3.57 12.14
N LEU A 31 -11.16 -2.34 11.75
CA LEU A 31 -10.20 -2.07 10.68
C LEU A 31 -8.86 -2.77 10.93
N GLU A 32 -8.32 -2.65 12.15
CA GLU A 32 -7.06 -3.29 12.56
C GLU A 32 -7.08 -4.81 12.41
N GLN A 33 -8.19 -5.46 12.77
CA GLN A 33 -8.33 -6.91 12.65
C GLN A 33 -8.41 -7.35 11.19
N VAL A 34 -9.25 -6.70 10.39
CA VAL A 34 -9.50 -7.11 9.00
C VAL A 34 -8.29 -6.80 8.11
N LEU A 35 -7.60 -5.68 8.34
CA LEU A 35 -6.41 -5.32 7.55
C LEU A 35 -5.12 -5.95 8.08
N GLY A 36 -4.98 -6.12 9.40
CA GLY A 36 -3.75 -6.62 10.04
C GLY A 36 -3.71 -8.14 10.25
N SER A 37 -4.85 -8.79 10.40
CA SER A 37 -4.96 -10.25 10.58
C SER A 37 -6.21 -10.82 9.89
N PRO A 38 -6.32 -10.64 8.56
CA PRO A 38 -7.45 -11.14 7.78
C PRO A 38 -7.59 -12.67 7.91
N ARG A 39 -8.83 -13.14 8.09
CA ARG A 39 -9.12 -14.58 8.23
C ARG A 39 -9.66 -15.20 6.95
N MET A 40 -10.26 -14.41 6.06
CA MET A 40 -10.84 -14.95 4.84
C MET A 40 -9.83 -14.95 3.69
N PRO A 41 -9.71 -16.06 2.93
CA PRO A 41 -8.82 -16.15 1.77
C PRO A 41 -9.03 -15.01 0.76
N TYR A 42 -10.28 -14.58 0.56
CA TYR A 42 -10.61 -13.47 -0.32
C TYR A 42 -10.04 -12.14 0.18
N THR A 43 -10.22 -11.82 1.47
CA THR A 43 -9.66 -10.61 2.09
C THR A 43 -8.13 -10.59 2.02
N ILE A 44 -7.48 -11.74 2.25
CA ILE A 44 -6.02 -11.90 2.10
C ILE A 44 -5.60 -11.57 0.67
N GLY A 45 -6.29 -12.13 -0.33
CA GLY A 45 -6.01 -11.85 -1.74
C GLY A 45 -6.21 -10.37 -2.10
N LEU A 46 -7.26 -9.74 -1.57
CA LEU A 46 -7.54 -8.31 -1.76
C LEU A 46 -6.38 -7.47 -1.21
N LEU A 47 -5.92 -7.75 0.02
CA LEU A 47 -4.82 -7.02 0.65
C LEU A 47 -3.49 -7.20 -0.08
N HIS A 48 -3.23 -8.40 -0.62
CA HIS A 48 -2.05 -8.65 -1.46
C HIS A 48 -2.10 -7.96 -2.83
N SER A 49 -3.28 -7.54 -3.27
CA SER A 49 -3.45 -6.82 -4.53
C SER A 49 -3.17 -5.32 -4.40
N ILE A 50 -3.04 -4.81 -3.16
CA ILE A 50 -2.77 -3.40 -2.90
C ILE A 50 -1.27 -3.12 -3.01
N PRO A 51 -0.86 -2.14 -3.84
CA PRO A 51 0.53 -1.69 -3.89
C PRO A 51 0.98 -1.21 -2.51
N ARG A 52 1.96 -1.90 -1.92
CA ARG A 52 2.59 -1.44 -0.69
C ARG A 52 3.58 -0.34 -1.04
N ILE A 53 3.19 0.90 -0.80
CA ILE A 53 4.16 2.00 -0.72
C ILE A 53 4.95 1.73 0.55
N LYS A 54 6.17 1.23 0.41
CA LYS A 54 7.13 1.29 1.51
C LYS A 54 7.34 2.77 1.77
N GLU A 55 6.93 3.25 2.93
CA GLU A 55 7.55 4.44 3.49
C GLU A 55 9.02 4.07 3.70
N GLU A 56 9.85 4.45 2.73
CA GLU A 56 11.28 4.54 2.96
C GLU A 56 11.44 5.54 4.09
N GLY A 57 11.69 4.98 5.27
CA GLY A 57 11.83 5.72 6.50
C GLY A 57 12.71 6.92 6.28
N GLU A 58 12.31 8.01 6.91
CA GLU A 58 12.94 9.31 6.98
C GLU A 58 14.45 9.19 7.30
N ALA A 59 15.25 8.89 6.28
CA ALA A 59 16.69 8.94 6.31
C ALA A 59 17.08 10.41 6.16
N ARG A 60 17.05 11.07 7.31
CA ARG A 60 17.79 12.29 7.66
C ARG A 60 18.96 12.59 6.70
N THR A 61 18.76 13.60 5.86
CA THR A 61 19.71 14.61 5.31
C THR A 61 21.14 14.19 4.91
N ASP A 62 21.44 14.29 3.61
CA ASP A 62 22.60 15.06 3.12
C ASP A 62 22.33 15.59 1.69
N PRO A 63 22.18 16.91 1.47
CA PRO A 63 21.92 17.49 0.17
C PRO A 63 23.19 17.64 -0.71
N THR A 64 24.35 17.09 -0.34
CA THR A 64 25.61 17.43 -1.03
C THR A 64 26.14 16.44 -2.06
N ASN A 65 25.60 15.22 -2.24
CA ASN A 65 26.17 14.32 -3.26
C ASN A 65 25.55 14.50 -4.66
N HIS A 66 25.73 15.69 -5.22
CA HIS A 66 25.64 15.92 -6.67
C HIS A 66 27.01 15.72 -7.32
N SER A 67 27.52 14.50 -7.29
CA SER A 67 28.65 14.13 -8.16
C SER A 67 28.10 13.62 -9.50
N ARG A 68 27.72 14.54 -10.38
CA ARG A 68 27.62 14.27 -11.83
C ARG A 68 29.01 13.86 -12.33
N PRO A 69 29.23 12.67 -12.91
CA PRO A 69 30.37 12.48 -13.78
C PRO A 69 30.09 13.24 -15.08
N SER A 70 31.00 14.13 -15.46
CA SER A 70 30.99 14.88 -16.71
C SER A 70 31.10 13.96 -17.94
N PRO A 71 30.62 14.38 -19.13
CA PRO A 71 30.67 13.56 -20.33
C PRO A 71 32.12 13.52 -20.83
N ARG A 72 32.76 12.35 -20.75
CA ARG A 72 34.01 12.10 -21.47
C ARG A 72 33.71 11.41 -22.79
N SER A 73 34.08 12.11 -23.86
CA SER A 73 34.21 11.67 -25.23
C SER A 73 35.06 10.40 -25.38
N GLU A 74 34.87 9.78 -26.55
CA GLU A 74 35.77 8.86 -27.28
C GLU A 74 35.44 7.36 -27.24
N HIS A 75 34.79 6.87 -28.30
CA HIS A 75 35.33 5.71 -29.02
C HIS A 75 34.98 5.74 -30.51
N ARG A 76 35.98 6.19 -31.27
CA ARG A 76 36.31 5.89 -32.66
C ARG A 76 36.01 4.42 -33.04
N VAL A 77 35.29 4.22 -34.13
CA VAL A 77 35.51 3.15 -35.12
C VAL A 77 35.25 3.68 -36.51
#